data_AF-A0A1A7WP92-F1
#
_entry.id   AF-A0A1A7WP92-F1
#
_cell.length_a   1.000
_cell.length_b   1.000
_cell.length_c   1.000
_cell.angle_alpha   90.00
_cell.angle_beta   90.00
_cell.angle_gamma   90.00
#
_symmetry.space_group_name_H-M   'P 1'
#
loop_
_entity.id
_entity.type
_entity.pdbx_description
1 polymer ?
#
loop_
_entity_poly.entity_id
_entity_poly.type
_entity_poly.pdbx_seq_one_letter_code
_entity_poly.pdbx_strand_id
1 'polypeptide(L)'
;PGGDFGIKFNVANGGPSPDSAMERIYQVSRTLEEYAICPDLRIDLSRLGRQEFDLENKFKPFRVEIVDSVDVYLQLLRSIFDFSAIKSLLTGADQLKIHIDAMNGVMGPYVRRILCDELGAPANSAVNCVPLEDFGGQPPEPNLTYATSLVEAMKGGEFGFGAAFDADGDRYMILGENGFFVNPSDSVAIIAANLSTIPHFRQHGARGFARSMATSTALDRVAKAMKLALYETPTGWRYFGNLM
;
A
#
# COMPACT_ATOMS: atom_id res chain seq x y z
N PRO A 1 -25.06 9.52 -3.42
CA PRO A 1 -24.60 8.18 -3.82
C PRO A 1 -24.30 8.14 -5.33
N GLY A 2 -23.02 8.29 -5.71
CA GLY A 2 -22.61 8.34 -7.13
C GLY A 2 -21.25 7.72 -7.41
N GLY A 3 -20.67 6.97 -6.47
CA GLY A 3 -19.38 6.28 -6.62
C GLY A 3 -19.48 4.79 -6.30
N ASP A 4 -18.35 4.10 -6.39
CA ASP A 4 -18.25 2.65 -6.15
C ASP A 4 -17.93 2.31 -4.68
N PHE A 5 -18.27 1.09 -4.26
CA PHE A 5 -17.89 0.53 -2.96
C PHE A 5 -17.50 -0.94 -3.12
N GLY A 6 -16.48 -1.39 -2.39
CA GLY A 6 -15.95 -2.75 -2.47
C GLY A 6 -15.66 -3.36 -1.11
N ILE A 7 -15.80 -4.69 -1.01
CA ILE A 7 -15.46 -5.46 0.19
C ILE A 7 -14.37 -6.47 -0.20
N LYS A 8 -13.16 -6.30 0.33
CA LYS A 8 -12.03 -7.24 0.18
C LYS A 8 -12.00 -8.15 1.42
N PHE A 9 -11.84 -9.47 1.22
CA PHE A 9 -11.68 -10.45 2.29
C PHE A 9 -10.31 -11.13 2.18
N ASN A 10 -9.48 -10.94 3.21
CA ASN A 10 -8.15 -11.56 3.32
C ASN A 10 -8.19 -12.74 4.29
N VAL A 11 -7.30 -13.70 4.09
CA VAL A 11 -7.21 -14.94 4.90
C VAL A 11 -6.02 -14.90 5.87
N ALA A 12 -5.82 -15.97 6.63
CA ALA A 12 -4.92 -16.01 7.80
C ALA A 12 -3.44 -15.65 7.51
N ASN A 13 -2.94 -15.82 6.29
CA ASN A 13 -1.59 -15.40 5.91
C ASN A 13 -1.48 -13.89 5.62
N GLY A 14 -2.56 -13.13 5.75
CA GLY A 14 -2.64 -11.69 5.46
C GLY A 14 -2.93 -11.36 3.99
N GLY A 15 -2.90 -12.34 3.09
CA GLY A 15 -3.11 -12.15 1.65
C GLY A 15 -4.58 -12.23 1.21
N PRO A 16 -4.87 -11.89 -0.07
CA PRO A 16 -6.21 -12.01 -0.64
C PRO A 16 -6.71 -13.46 -0.61
N SER A 17 -8.04 -13.63 -0.55
CA SER A 17 -8.67 -14.96 -0.55
C SER A 17 -8.32 -15.80 -1.78
N PRO A 18 -8.03 -17.10 -1.61
CA PRO A 18 -7.85 -18.02 -2.74
C PRO A 18 -9.20 -18.30 -3.43
N ASP A 19 -9.15 -18.84 -4.65
CA ASP A 19 -10.33 -19.14 -5.47
C ASP A 19 -11.31 -20.07 -4.75
N SER A 20 -10.83 -21.02 -3.95
CA SER A 20 -11.67 -21.93 -3.16
C SER A 20 -12.49 -21.22 -2.08
N ALA A 21 -11.93 -20.19 -1.44
CA ALA A 21 -12.64 -19.38 -0.45
C ALA A 21 -13.66 -18.46 -1.12
N MET A 22 -13.28 -17.84 -2.25
CA MET A 22 -14.19 -17.00 -3.04
C MET A 22 -15.38 -17.80 -3.58
N GLU A 23 -15.15 -18.99 -4.12
CA GLU A 23 -16.22 -19.88 -4.59
C GLU A 23 -17.16 -20.26 -3.45
N ARG A 24 -16.62 -20.57 -2.27
CA ARG A 24 -17.46 -20.89 -1.10
C ARG A 24 -18.32 -19.70 -0.67
N ILE A 25 -17.75 -18.49 -0.63
CA ILE A 25 -18.50 -17.26 -0.32
C ILE A 25 -19.60 -17.03 -1.37
N TYR A 26 -19.30 -17.22 -2.65
CA TYR A 26 -20.24 -17.10 -3.75
C TYR A 26 -21.39 -18.12 -3.67
N GLN A 27 -21.10 -19.38 -3.38
CA GLN A 27 -22.15 -20.39 -3.23
C GLN A 27 -23.05 -20.09 -2.03
N VAL A 28 -22.50 -19.69 -0.89
CA VAL A 28 -23.29 -19.29 0.29
C VAL A 28 -24.15 -18.07 -0.02
N SER A 29 -23.62 -17.06 -0.72
CA SER A 29 -24.40 -15.85 -1.03
C SER A 29 -25.59 -16.12 -1.95
N ARG A 30 -25.51 -17.14 -2.80
CA ARG A 30 -26.61 -17.55 -3.70
C ARG A 30 -27.73 -18.31 -3.01
N THR A 31 -27.44 -18.93 -1.88
CA THR A 31 -28.39 -19.81 -1.16
C THR A 31 -28.66 -19.33 0.27
N LEU A 32 -28.35 -18.06 0.57
CA LEU A 32 -28.52 -17.51 1.92
C LEU A 32 -30.01 -17.28 2.21
N GLU A 33 -30.54 -17.96 3.22
CA GLU A 33 -31.94 -17.80 3.66
C GLU A 33 -32.09 -16.83 4.82
N GLU A 34 -31.08 -16.76 5.70
CA GLU A 34 -31.07 -15.91 6.88
C GLU A 34 -29.65 -15.47 7.27
N TYR A 35 -29.53 -14.41 8.06
CA TYR A 35 -28.28 -13.96 8.67
C TYR A 35 -28.53 -13.49 10.10
N ALA A 36 -27.51 -13.60 10.97
CA ALA A 36 -27.57 -13.13 12.35
C ALA A 36 -26.91 -11.75 12.49
N ILE A 37 -27.50 -10.88 13.31
CA ILE A 37 -26.99 -9.54 13.57
C ILE A 37 -27.28 -9.11 15.02
N CYS A 38 -26.41 -8.29 15.61
CA CYS A 38 -26.64 -7.60 16.89
C CYS A 38 -27.01 -6.13 16.61
N PRO A 39 -28.29 -5.79 16.39
CA PRO A 39 -28.71 -4.47 15.88
C PRO A 39 -28.48 -3.32 16.86
N ASP A 40 -28.35 -3.62 18.15
CA ASP A 40 -28.14 -2.62 19.21
C ASP A 40 -26.65 -2.37 19.50
N LEU A 41 -25.74 -3.15 18.90
CA LEU A 41 -24.32 -2.95 19.07
C LEU A 41 -23.89 -1.63 18.41
N ARG A 42 -23.18 -0.78 19.15
CA ARG A 42 -22.63 0.50 18.68
C ARG A 42 -21.15 0.57 19.04
N ILE A 43 -20.32 0.99 18.09
CA ILE A 43 -18.87 1.10 18.25
C ILE A 43 -18.48 2.56 18.06
N ASP A 44 -17.62 3.08 18.94
CA ASP A 44 -16.99 4.38 18.76
C ASP A 44 -15.61 4.20 18.08
N LEU A 45 -15.51 4.54 16.79
CA LEU A 45 -14.27 4.42 16.02
C LEU A 45 -13.26 5.55 16.33
N SER A 46 -13.67 6.61 17.03
CA SER A 46 -12.83 7.80 17.28
C SER A 46 -11.85 7.64 18.44
N ARG A 47 -11.99 6.58 19.24
CA ARG A 47 -11.23 6.37 20.47
C ARG A 47 -10.43 5.07 20.39
N LEU A 48 -9.11 5.20 20.45
CA LEU A 48 -8.19 4.08 20.61
C LEU A 48 -8.51 3.28 21.88
N GLY A 49 -8.26 1.98 21.82
CA GLY A 49 -8.36 1.07 22.95
C GLY A 49 -9.44 0.00 22.79
N ARG A 50 -9.72 -0.67 23.91
CA ARG A 50 -10.59 -1.85 23.97
C ARG A 50 -12.03 -1.46 24.30
N GLN A 51 -12.97 -1.98 23.52
CA GLN A 51 -14.41 -1.92 23.76
C GLN A 51 -14.93 -3.36 23.89
N GLU A 52 -15.71 -3.63 24.94
CA GLU A 52 -16.27 -4.96 25.21
C GLU A 52 -17.78 -4.92 25.23
N PHE A 53 -18.39 -5.97 24.68
CA PHE A 53 -19.83 -6.10 24.53
C PHE A 53 -20.25 -7.48 25.06
N ASP A 54 -21.08 -7.48 26.10
CA ASP A 54 -21.72 -8.70 26.58
C ASP A 54 -22.86 -9.04 25.62
N LEU A 55 -22.82 -10.25 25.07
CA LEU A 55 -23.84 -10.74 24.15
C LEU A 55 -24.72 -11.77 24.86
N GLU A 56 -26.02 -11.71 24.59
CA GLU A 56 -26.96 -12.70 25.12
C GLU A 56 -26.52 -14.12 24.73
N ASN A 57 -26.57 -15.05 25.68
CA ASN A 57 -26.16 -16.45 25.50
C ASN A 57 -24.68 -16.65 25.10
N LYS A 58 -23.79 -15.69 25.39
CA LYS A 58 -22.33 -15.84 25.23
C LYS A 58 -21.62 -15.63 26.57
N PHE A 59 -20.76 -16.59 26.95
CA PHE A 59 -20.00 -16.51 28.20
C PHE A 59 -18.84 -15.52 28.15
N LYS A 60 -18.18 -15.39 26.98
CA LYS A 60 -17.07 -14.46 26.78
C LYS A 60 -17.59 -13.20 26.07
N PRO A 61 -17.14 -12.01 26.48
CA PRO A 61 -17.51 -10.76 25.80
C PRO A 61 -16.97 -10.73 24.37
N PHE A 62 -17.72 -10.12 23.47
CA PHE A 62 -17.22 -9.73 22.16
C PHE A 62 -16.33 -8.51 22.32
N ARG A 63 -15.13 -8.56 21.75
CA ARG A 63 -14.12 -7.51 21.91
C ARG A 63 -13.85 -6.82 20.58
N VAL A 64 -13.82 -5.49 20.63
CA VAL A 64 -13.31 -4.62 19.57
C VAL A 64 -12.08 -3.90 20.11
N GLU A 65 -10.98 -3.94 19.36
CA GLU A 65 -9.77 -3.18 19.66
C GLU A 65 -9.57 -2.15 18.56
N ILE A 66 -9.72 -0.87 18.90
CA ILE A 66 -9.43 0.26 17.99
C ILE A 66 -7.95 0.59 18.14
N VAL A 67 -7.19 0.44 17.07
CA VAL A 67 -5.73 0.61 17.04
C VAL A 67 -5.35 1.83 16.22
N ASP A 68 -4.16 2.38 16.48
CA ASP A 68 -3.59 3.41 15.61
C ASP A 68 -3.34 2.79 14.23
N SER A 69 -3.80 3.49 13.18
CA SER A 69 -3.75 2.99 11.80
C SER A 69 -2.31 2.79 11.30
N VAL A 70 -1.34 3.52 11.84
CA VAL A 70 0.03 3.61 11.30
C VAL A 70 1.03 2.85 12.16
N ASP A 71 0.87 2.82 13.49
CA ASP A 71 1.93 2.40 14.41
C ASP A 71 2.49 1.00 14.12
N VAL A 72 1.66 -0.03 13.99
CA VAL A 72 2.13 -1.42 13.73
C VAL A 72 2.84 -1.51 12.39
N TYR A 73 2.31 -0.85 11.36
CA TYR A 73 2.89 -0.81 10.02
C TYR A 73 4.24 -0.06 10.00
N LEU A 74 4.33 1.06 10.71
CA LEU A 74 5.57 1.82 10.87
C LEU A 74 6.66 0.98 11.55
N GLN A 75 6.33 0.19 12.58
CA GLN A 75 7.30 -0.70 13.21
C GLN A 75 7.81 -1.77 12.24
N LEU A 76 6.94 -2.32 11.39
CA LEU A 76 7.36 -3.24 10.33
C LEU A 76 8.34 -2.55 9.37
N LEU A 77 8.01 -1.35 8.87
CA LEU A 77 8.89 -0.61 7.96
C LEU A 77 10.26 -0.28 8.58
N ARG A 78 10.30 0.10 9.86
CA ARG A 78 11.56 0.34 10.60
C ARG A 78 12.47 -0.88 10.64
N SER A 79 11.90 -2.09 10.62
CA SER A 79 12.68 -3.33 10.57
C SER A 79 13.17 -3.69 9.16
N ILE A 80 12.58 -3.10 8.12
CA ILE A 80 12.90 -3.38 6.71
C ILE A 80 13.94 -2.40 6.16
N PHE A 81 13.74 -1.11 6.43
CA PHE A 81 14.50 0.00 5.82
C PHE A 81 15.44 0.70 6.79
N ASP A 82 16.48 1.32 6.26
CA ASP A 82 17.37 2.19 7.04
C ASP A 82 16.77 3.60 7.15
N PHE A 83 16.02 3.84 8.22
CA PHE A 83 15.38 5.13 8.47
C PHE A 83 16.38 6.27 8.65
N SER A 84 17.60 5.98 9.14
CA SER A 84 18.63 7.02 9.29
C SER A 84 19.14 7.48 7.92
N ALA A 85 19.37 6.54 7.01
CA ALA A 85 19.79 6.86 5.64
C ALA A 85 18.70 7.62 4.88
N ILE A 86 17.44 7.17 4.97
CA ILE A 86 16.32 7.85 4.32
C ILE A 86 16.11 9.25 4.91
N LYS A 87 16.16 9.40 6.23
CA LYS A 87 16.06 10.71 6.88
C LYS A 87 17.16 11.67 6.44
N SER A 88 18.39 11.18 6.30
CA SER A 88 19.52 11.99 5.81
C SER A 88 19.34 12.41 4.35
N LEU A 89 18.64 11.61 3.54
CA LEU A 89 18.29 11.97 2.16
C LEU A 89 17.20 13.06 2.09
N LEU A 90 16.26 13.04 3.03
CA LEU A 90 15.09 13.92 3.03
C LEU A 90 15.27 15.21 3.86
N THR A 91 16.43 15.40 4.48
CA THR A 91 16.72 16.55 5.35
C THR A 91 18.09 17.17 5.04
N GLY A 92 18.29 18.42 5.45
CA GLY A 92 19.55 19.16 5.23
C GLY A 92 19.52 20.09 4.01
N ALA A 93 20.66 20.71 3.72
CA ALA A 93 20.77 21.71 2.64
C ALA A 93 20.58 21.09 1.24
N ASP A 94 21.09 19.87 1.05
CA ASP A 94 21.02 19.11 -0.21
C ASP A 94 19.87 18.08 -0.20
N GLN A 95 18.84 18.32 0.61
CA GLN A 95 17.72 17.38 0.75
C GLN A 95 17.04 17.10 -0.60
N LEU A 96 16.67 15.83 -0.81
CA LEU A 96 15.82 15.45 -1.94
C LEU A 96 14.43 16.07 -1.75
N LYS A 97 14.06 16.97 -2.66
CA LYS A 97 12.71 17.55 -2.70
C LYS A 97 11.73 16.52 -3.27
N ILE A 98 10.79 16.09 -2.45
CA ILE A 98 9.79 15.08 -2.82
C ILE A 98 8.37 15.67 -2.87
N HIS A 99 7.52 15.09 -3.73
CA HIS A 99 6.10 15.41 -3.87
C HIS A 99 5.26 14.12 -3.82
N ILE A 100 4.55 13.89 -2.72
CA ILE A 100 3.85 12.63 -2.45
C ILE A 100 2.35 12.89 -2.37
N ASP A 101 1.62 12.46 -3.39
CA ASP A 101 0.18 12.66 -3.54
C ASP A 101 -0.57 11.41 -3.04
N ALA A 102 -1.27 11.52 -1.91
CA ALA A 102 -2.09 10.44 -1.38
C ALA A 102 -3.49 10.37 -2.03
N MET A 103 -3.80 11.25 -2.99
CA MET A 103 -5.07 11.31 -3.73
C MET A 103 -6.31 11.31 -2.83
N ASN A 104 -6.21 11.95 -1.66
CA ASN A 104 -7.26 11.96 -0.62
C ASN A 104 -7.72 10.56 -0.16
N GLY A 105 -6.89 9.54 -0.38
CA GLY A 105 -7.11 8.15 0.04
C GLY A 105 -6.49 7.83 1.39
N VAL A 106 -6.41 6.52 1.70
CA VAL A 106 -6.00 6.02 3.01
C VAL A 106 -4.54 6.33 3.36
N MET A 107 -3.68 6.56 2.36
CA MET A 107 -2.25 6.80 2.55
C MET A 107 -1.92 8.14 3.20
N GLY A 108 -2.88 9.07 3.32
CA GLY A 108 -2.64 10.41 3.86
C GLY A 108 -1.97 10.43 5.24
N PRO A 109 -2.54 9.77 6.28
CA PRO A 109 -1.92 9.65 7.60
C PRO A 109 -0.57 8.93 7.58
N TYR A 110 -0.39 7.94 6.71
CA TYR A 110 0.87 7.19 6.58
C TYR A 110 1.98 8.08 6.02
N VAL A 111 1.71 8.85 4.96
CA VAL A 111 2.67 9.79 4.38
C VAL A 111 3.09 10.82 5.41
N ARG A 112 2.14 11.44 6.10
CA ARG A 112 2.45 12.45 7.13
C ARG A 112 3.26 11.85 8.28
N ARG A 113 2.79 10.76 8.88
CA ARG A 113 3.45 10.18 10.06
C ARG A 113 4.81 9.59 9.71
N ILE A 114 4.95 8.92 8.57
CA ILE A 114 6.19 8.20 8.23
C ILE A 114 7.19 9.10 7.50
N LEU A 115 6.78 9.73 6.40
CA LEU A 115 7.70 10.55 5.59
C LEU A 115 7.97 11.91 6.24
N CYS A 116 6.96 12.57 6.80
CA CYS A 116 7.15 13.90 7.41
C CYS A 116 7.63 13.80 8.85
N ASP A 117 6.86 13.20 9.76
CA ASP A 117 7.17 13.26 11.20
C ASP A 117 8.43 12.44 11.54
N GLU A 118 8.52 11.20 11.07
CA GLU A 118 9.63 10.30 11.41
C GLU A 118 10.88 10.55 10.57
N LEU A 119 10.71 10.65 9.24
CA LEU A 119 11.80 10.78 8.27
C LEU A 119 12.15 12.24 7.94
N GLY A 120 11.40 13.21 8.44
CA GLY A 120 11.76 14.63 8.40
C GLY A 120 11.48 15.34 7.08
N ALA A 121 10.76 14.73 6.14
CA ALA A 121 10.36 15.43 4.93
C ALA A 121 9.49 16.66 5.28
N PRO A 122 9.70 17.82 4.63
CA PRO A 122 8.88 18.99 4.83
C PRO A 122 7.37 18.70 4.68
N ALA A 123 6.52 19.39 5.45
CA ALA A 123 5.07 19.13 5.42
C ALA A 123 4.43 19.38 4.04
N ASN A 124 5.01 20.26 3.22
CA ASN A 124 4.57 20.50 1.85
C ASN A 124 4.90 19.36 0.87
N SER A 125 5.68 18.37 1.29
CA SER A 125 5.86 17.12 0.54
C SER A 125 4.61 16.22 0.59
N ALA A 126 3.74 16.38 1.58
CA ALA A 126 2.54 15.58 1.76
C ALA A 126 1.32 16.27 1.11
N VAL A 127 0.96 15.82 -0.09
CA VAL A 127 -0.10 16.40 -0.92
C VAL A 127 -1.35 15.51 -0.88
N ASN A 128 -2.54 16.14 -0.80
CA ASN A 128 -3.84 15.47 -0.68
C ASN A 128 -3.88 14.41 0.44
N CYS A 129 -3.15 14.63 1.53
CA CYS A 129 -2.98 13.67 2.63
C CYS A 129 -4.09 13.74 3.71
N VAL A 130 -5.24 14.34 3.40
CA VAL A 130 -6.46 14.23 4.24
C VAL A 130 -7.39 13.23 3.55
N PRO A 131 -7.70 12.07 4.16
CA PRO A 131 -8.68 11.14 3.62
C PRO A 131 -10.05 11.81 3.50
N LEU A 132 -10.71 11.65 2.34
CA LEU A 132 -12.06 12.15 2.07
C LEU A 132 -12.94 11.01 1.54
N GLU A 133 -14.23 11.01 1.89
CA GLU A 133 -15.17 9.96 1.46
C GLU A 133 -15.37 9.91 -0.06
N ASP A 134 -15.15 11.03 -0.75
CA ASP A 134 -15.27 11.17 -2.20
C ASP A 134 -13.91 11.34 -2.91
N PHE A 135 -12.80 11.19 -2.18
CA PHE A 135 -11.44 11.40 -2.67
C PHE A 135 -11.20 12.78 -3.34
N GLY A 136 -11.95 13.81 -2.93
CA GLY A 136 -11.88 15.13 -3.58
C GLY A 136 -12.56 15.17 -4.94
N GLY A 137 -13.46 14.22 -5.22
CA GLY A 137 -14.22 14.13 -6.46
C GLY A 137 -13.42 13.62 -7.66
N GLN A 138 -12.24 13.04 -7.44
CA GLN A 138 -11.36 12.49 -8.47
C GLN A 138 -11.13 10.99 -8.25
N PRO A 139 -10.98 10.18 -9.32
CA PRO A 139 -10.59 8.79 -9.18
C PRO A 139 -9.20 8.65 -8.52
N PRO A 140 -9.06 7.96 -7.37
CA PRO A 140 -7.78 7.75 -6.71
C PRO A 140 -6.99 6.64 -7.41
N GLU A 141 -6.52 6.93 -8.63
CA GLU A 141 -5.87 6.00 -9.55
C GLU A 141 -4.48 6.54 -9.96
N PRO A 142 -3.37 5.94 -9.48
CA PRO A 142 -2.04 6.49 -9.68
C PRO A 142 -1.50 6.17 -11.08
N ASN A 143 -1.88 6.98 -12.05
CA ASN A 143 -1.37 6.92 -13.42
C ASN A 143 -1.35 8.31 -14.07
N LEU A 144 -0.72 8.43 -15.23
CA LEU A 144 -0.54 9.70 -15.94
C LEU A 144 -1.85 10.39 -16.35
N THR A 145 -2.97 9.67 -16.38
CA THR A 145 -4.29 10.19 -16.75
C THR A 145 -5.01 10.84 -15.58
N TYR A 146 -4.94 10.26 -14.37
CA TYR A 146 -5.70 10.75 -13.21
C TYR A 146 -4.84 11.52 -12.21
N ALA A 147 -3.55 11.20 -12.06
CA ALA A 147 -2.63 11.91 -11.17
C ALA A 147 -2.02 13.17 -11.86
N THR A 148 -2.86 13.96 -12.53
CA THR A 148 -2.43 15.09 -13.36
C THR A 148 -1.79 16.22 -12.55
N SER A 149 -2.30 16.50 -11.34
CA SER A 149 -1.72 17.46 -10.40
C SER A 149 -0.26 17.16 -10.09
N LEU A 150 0.04 15.90 -9.77
CA LEU A 150 1.40 15.43 -9.52
C LEU A 150 2.27 15.57 -10.78
N VAL A 151 1.78 15.13 -11.94
CA VAL A 151 2.55 15.20 -13.20
C VAL A 151 2.93 16.65 -13.53
N GLU A 152 2.00 17.59 -13.42
CA GLU A 152 2.28 19.01 -13.68
C GLU A 152 3.23 19.61 -12.65
N ALA A 153 3.10 19.25 -11.37
CA ALA A 153 4.07 19.66 -10.34
C ALA A 153 5.49 19.16 -10.64
N MET A 154 5.63 17.90 -11.05
CA MET A 154 6.94 17.31 -11.40
C MET A 154 7.55 17.91 -12.67
N LYS A 155 6.74 18.29 -13.67
CA LYS A 155 7.20 19.01 -14.88
C LYS A 155 7.76 20.39 -14.57
N GLY A 156 7.41 20.99 -13.43
CA GLY A 156 7.95 22.27 -12.98
C GLY A 156 9.45 22.24 -12.65
N GLY A 157 10.06 21.06 -12.52
CA GLY A 157 11.51 20.90 -12.30
C GLY A 157 12.00 21.18 -10.88
N GLU A 158 11.12 21.52 -9.94
CA GLU A 158 11.52 21.76 -8.54
C GLU A 158 11.73 20.47 -7.72
N PHE A 159 11.08 19.38 -8.10
CA PHE A 159 11.05 18.12 -7.34
C PHE A 159 11.91 17.06 -8.03
N GLY A 160 12.76 16.39 -7.25
CA GLY A 160 13.59 15.28 -7.74
C GLY A 160 12.88 13.94 -7.74
N PHE A 161 11.81 13.80 -6.94
CA PHE A 161 11.04 12.56 -6.83
C PHE A 161 9.56 12.86 -6.55
N GLY A 162 8.68 12.19 -7.28
CA GLY A 162 7.24 12.26 -7.12
C GLY A 162 6.62 10.88 -6.99
N ALA A 163 5.58 10.76 -6.18
CA ALA A 163 4.82 9.52 -6.09
C ALA A 163 3.32 9.77 -5.86
N ALA A 164 2.48 8.88 -6.38
CA ALA A 164 1.04 8.85 -6.09
C ALA A 164 0.61 7.47 -5.61
N PHE A 165 -0.39 7.42 -4.75
CA PHE A 165 -1.02 6.18 -4.26
C PHE A 165 -2.48 6.09 -4.69
N ASP A 166 -3.04 4.87 -4.71
CA ASP A 166 -4.47 4.66 -4.90
C ASP A 166 -5.26 4.71 -3.58
N ALA A 167 -6.57 4.43 -3.65
CA ALA A 167 -7.50 4.57 -2.53
C ALA A 167 -7.07 3.81 -1.26
N ASP A 168 -6.69 2.55 -1.39
CA ASP A 168 -6.32 1.66 -0.28
C ASP A 168 -4.80 1.48 -0.13
N GLY A 169 -3.99 2.12 -0.98
CA GLY A 169 -2.55 2.26 -0.80
C GLY A 169 -1.72 1.05 -1.21
N ASP A 170 -2.28 0.10 -1.98
CA ASP A 170 -1.55 -1.07 -2.47
C ASP A 170 -0.93 -0.87 -3.85
N ARG A 171 -1.30 0.21 -4.57
CA ARG A 171 -0.69 0.63 -5.83
C ARG A 171 0.04 1.96 -5.70
N TYR A 172 1.04 2.14 -6.55
CA TYR A 172 1.82 3.37 -6.61
C TYR A 172 2.25 3.72 -8.04
N MET A 173 2.51 5.02 -8.27
CA MET A 173 3.22 5.55 -9.42
C MET A 173 4.47 6.29 -8.95
N ILE A 174 5.57 6.20 -9.71
CA ILE A 174 6.82 6.93 -9.44
C ILE A 174 7.15 7.85 -10.61
N LEU A 175 7.50 9.09 -10.30
CA LEU A 175 8.02 10.08 -11.22
C LEU A 175 9.40 10.56 -10.75
N GLY A 176 10.32 10.72 -11.69
CA GLY A 176 11.55 11.48 -11.49
C GLY A 176 11.37 12.96 -11.82
N GLU A 177 12.48 13.70 -11.72
CA GLU A 177 12.56 15.12 -12.10
C GLU A 177 12.03 15.36 -13.52
N ASN A 178 11.44 16.54 -13.75
CA ASN A 178 10.83 16.96 -15.02
C ASN A 178 9.70 16.03 -15.50
N GLY A 179 9.06 15.30 -14.59
CA GLY A 179 7.97 14.37 -14.91
C GLY A 179 8.44 13.08 -15.59
N PHE A 180 9.69 12.67 -15.38
CA PHE A 180 10.20 11.40 -15.92
C PHE A 180 9.39 10.22 -15.38
N PHE A 181 8.60 9.58 -16.25
CA PHE A 181 7.74 8.47 -15.85
C PHE A 181 8.51 7.16 -15.72
N VAL A 182 8.52 6.59 -14.51
CA VAL A 182 9.07 5.25 -14.27
C VAL A 182 7.97 4.23 -14.53
N ASN A 183 8.09 3.47 -15.62
CA ASN A 183 7.15 2.39 -15.93
C ASN A 183 7.12 1.37 -14.76
N PRO A 184 5.95 0.90 -14.29
CA PRO A 184 5.87 -0.05 -13.18
C PRO A 184 6.66 -1.35 -13.39
N SER A 185 6.76 -1.84 -14.63
CA SER A 185 7.55 -3.03 -14.96
C SER A 185 9.06 -2.78 -14.81
N ASP A 186 9.51 -1.56 -15.12
CA ASP A 186 10.90 -1.16 -14.92
C ASP A 186 11.17 -0.84 -13.45
N SER A 187 10.20 -0.27 -12.72
CA SER A 187 10.28 -0.01 -11.28
C SER A 187 10.67 -1.28 -10.50
N VAL A 188 9.93 -2.38 -10.70
CA VAL A 188 10.23 -3.66 -10.03
C VAL A 188 11.60 -4.23 -10.44
N ALA A 189 11.99 -4.06 -11.71
CA ALA A 189 13.30 -4.51 -12.18
C ALA A 189 14.45 -3.68 -11.57
N ILE A 190 14.30 -2.37 -11.46
CA ILE A 190 15.27 -1.45 -10.83
C ILE A 190 15.42 -1.79 -9.35
N ILE A 191 14.30 -2.00 -8.63
CA ILE A 191 14.32 -2.41 -7.23
C ILE A 191 15.03 -3.75 -7.07
N ALA A 192 14.68 -4.75 -7.89
CA ALA A 192 15.29 -6.08 -7.87
C ALA A 192 16.81 -6.03 -8.09
N ALA A 193 17.28 -5.19 -9.01
CA ALA A 193 18.70 -5.02 -9.31
C ALA A 193 19.49 -4.33 -8.18
N ASN A 194 18.80 -3.65 -7.26
CA ASN A 194 19.40 -2.84 -6.19
C ASN A 194 18.99 -3.29 -4.78
N LEU A 195 18.47 -4.51 -4.60
CA LEU A 195 18.00 -5.00 -3.30
C LEU A 195 19.06 -4.95 -2.19
N SER A 196 20.35 -5.00 -2.54
CA SER A 196 21.45 -4.87 -1.58
C SER A 196 21.48 -3.51 -0.85
N THR A 197 20.77 -2.51 -1.34
CA THR A 197 20.60 -1.21 -0.66
C THR A 197 19.60 -1.26 0.50
N ILE A 198 18.76 -2.30 0.57
CA ILE A 198 17.71 -2.46 1.59
C ILE A 198 18.20 -3.42 2.69
N PRO A 199 18.25 -3.01 3.97
CA PRO A 199 18.72 -3.86 5.08
C PRO A 199 18.09 -5.25 5.13
N HIS A 200 16.78 -5.36 4.96
CA HIS A 200 16.05 -6.64 4.95
C HIS A 200 16.67 -7.66 3.98
N PHE A 201 16.89 -7.26 2.72
CA PHE A 201 17.43 -8.16 1.70
C PHE A 201 18.93 -8.41 1.85
N ARG A 202 19.69 -7.50 2.48
CA ARG A 202 21.07 -7.80 2.90
C ARG A 202 21.12 -8.91 3.95
N GLN A 203 20.17 -8.92 4.88
CA GLN A 203 20.13 -9.91 5.97
C GLN A 203 19.57 -11.26 5.53
N HIS A 204 18.48 -11.25 4.75
CA HIS A 204 17.75 -12.47 4.41
C HIS A 204 18.02 -13.01 3.00
N GLY A 205 18.64 -12.21 2.14
CA GLY A 205 18.81 -12.51 0.73
C GLY A 205 17.48 -12.48 -0.05
N ALA A 206 17.57 -12.64 -1.37
CA ALA A 206 16.42 -12.86 -2.23
C ALA A 206 16.31 -14.34 -2.59
N ARG A 207 15.12 -14.94 -2.47
CA ARG A 207 14.87 -16.37 -2.77
C ARG A 207 14.44 -16.62 -4.21
N GLY A 208 13.92 -15.59 -4.87
CA GLY A 208 13.40 -15.64 -6.23
C GLY A 208 12.62 -14.37 -6.54
N PHE A 209 12.25 -14.19 -7.80
CA PHE A 209 11.45 -13.08 -8.28
C PHE A 209 10.16 -13.58 -8.93
N ALA A 210 9.11 -12.78 -8.89
CA ALA A 210 7.86 -13.10 -9.56
C ALA A 210 7.27 -11.86 -10.24
N ARG A 211 6.61 -12.07 -11.38
CA ARG A 211 5.80 -11.05 -12.06
C ARG A 211 4.55 -11.68 -12.65
N SER A 212 3.53 -10.87 -12.92
CA SER A 212 2.40 -11.34 -13.72
C SER A 212 2.81 -11.46 -15.19
N MET A 213 2.11 -12.32 -15.93
CA MET A 213 2.33 -12.53 -17.37
C MET A 213 2.22 -11.23 -18.18
N ALA A 214 1.33 -10.31 -17.77
CA ALA A 214 1.15 -9.01 -18.44
C ALA A 214 2.26 -7.99 -18.14
N THR A 215 3.09 -8.23 -17.12
CA THR A 215 4.23 -7.37 -16.78
C THR A 215 5.38 -7.59 -17.76
N SER A 216 6.13 -6.55 -18.13
CA SER A 216 7.25 -6.67 -19.05
C SER A 216 8.33 -7.65 -18.55
N THR A 217 9.15 -8.16 -19.47
CA THR A 217 10.24 -9.10 -19.14
C THR A 217 11.52 -8.41 -18.62
N ALA A 218 11.42 -7.15 -18.17
CA ALA A 218 12.56 -6.41 -17.60
C ALA A 218 13.11 -7.11 -16.34
N LEU A 219 12.23 -7.60 -15.47
CA LEU A 219 12.59 -8.34 -14.25
C LEU A 219 13.33 -9.65 -14.57
N ASP A 220 12.98 -10.31 -15.68
CA ASP A 220 13.59 -11.57 -16.14
C ASP A 220 15.07 -11.38 -16.45
N ARG A 221 15.43 -10.21 -17.01
CA ARG A 221 16.83 -9.87 -17.30
C ARG A 221 17.64 -9.75 -16.01
N VAL A 222 17.05 -9.12 -14.98
CA VAL A 222 17.66 -8.98 -13.65
C VAL A 222 17.79 -10.34 -12.97
N ALA A 223 16.73 -11.16 -12.97
CA ALA A 223 16.73 -12.51 -12.43
C ALA A 223 17.85 -13.38 -13.04
N LYS A 224 17.99 -13.33 -14.37
CA LYS A 224 19.06 -14.04 -15.10
C LYS A 224 20.45 -13.56 -14.71
N ALA A 225 20.66 -12.24 -14.59
CA ALA A 225 21.95 -11.66 -14.20
C ALA A 225 22.32 -12.04 -12.75
N MET A 226 21.34 -12.04 -11.85
CA MET A 226 21.52 -12.41 -10.44
C MET A 226 21.50 -13.92 -10.19
N LYS A 227 21.21 -14.73 -11.22
CA LYS A 227 21.07 -16.19 -11.14
C LYS A 227 20.01 -16.64 -10.12
N LEU A 228 18.88 -15.92 -10.07
CA LEU A 228 17.73 -16.23 -9.22
C LEU A 228 16.58 -16.83 -10.05
N ALA A 229 15.76 -17.64 -9.40
CA ALA A 229 14.53 -18.16 -10.01
C ALA A 229 13.58 -17.00 -10.33
N LEU A 230 12.85 -17.13 -11.45
CA LEU A 230 11.79 -16.23 -11.85
C LEU A 230 10.50 -17.01 -12.07
N TYR A 231 9.40 -16.54 -11.50
CA TYR A 231 8.06 -17.09 -11.67
C TYR A 231 7.18 -16.12 -12.45
N GLU A 232 6.63 -16.58 -13.57
CA GLU A 232 5.57 -15.88 -14.29
C GLU A 232 4.21 -16.42 -13.83
N THR A 233 3.33 -15.55 -13.35
CA THR A 233 2.01 -15.93 -12.81
C THR A 233 0.87 -15.30 -13.61
N PRO A 234 -0.38 -15.79 -13.48
CA PRO A 234 -1.53 -15.01 -13.92
C PRO A 234 -1.63 -13.67 -13.17
N THR A 235 -2.40 -12.73 -13.71
CA THR A 235 -2.65 -11.43 -13.07
C THR A 235 -3.46 -11.61 -11.78
N GLY A 236 -2.95 -11.06 -10.68
CA GLY A 236 -3.60 -11.03 -9.37
C GLY A 236 -2.64 -11.39 -8.24
N TRP A 237 -2.62 -10.58 -7.16
CA TRP A 237 -1.66 -10.74 -6.06
C TRP A 237 -1.74 -12.09 -5.34
N ARG A 238 -2.92 -12.74 -5.36
CA ARG A 238 -3.14 -14.06 -4.72
C ARG A 238 -2.17 -15.15 -5.19
N TYR A 239 -1.69 -15.09 -6.44
CA TYR A 239 -0.74 -16.09 -6.95
C TYR A 239 0.66 -15.93 -6.36
N PHE A 240 1.08 -14.70 -6.02
CA PHE A 240 2.35 -14.46 -5.33
C PHE A 240 2.31 -14.97 -3.89
N GLY A 241 1.15 -14.94 -3.24
CA GLY A 241 0.98 -15.45 -1.88
C GLY A 241 1.31 -16.94 -1.69
N ASN A 242 1.26 -17.75 -2.76
CA ASN A 242 1.67 -19.17 -2.70
C ASN A 242 3.20 -19.36 -2.85
N LEU A 243 3.89 -18.36 -3.39
CA LEU A 243 5.34 -18.39 -3.61
C LEU A 243 6.13 -17.85 -2.40
N MET A 244 5.51 -16.95 -1.63
CA MET A 244 6.07 -16.34 -0.41
C MET A 244 5.91 -17.26 0.80
#